data_AF-A0A5N5E094-F1
#
_entry.id   AF-A0A5N5E094-F1
#
_cell.length_a   1.000
_cell.length_b   1.000
_cell.length_c   1.000
_cell.angle_alpha   90.00
_cell.angle_beta   90.00
_cell.angle_gamma   90.00
#
_symmetry.space_group_name_H-M   'P 1'
#
loop_
_entity.id
_entity.type
_entity.pdbx_description
1 polymer ?
#
loop_
_entity_poly.entity_id
_entity_poly.type
_entity_poly.pdbx_seq_one_letter_code
_entity_poly.pdbx_strand_id
1 'polypeptide(L)'
;MTDPLQPLVDLPGVRAAADHARDALGEVHRHKTNRRGWPTTAAEAAVRAARASASLAGGTTELPAEGMAGDPILAGALRVAQALDGDSLPLMESTWKRAPLQALARLHLLAAADLVEDADQLG
;
A
#
# COMPACT_ATOMS: atom_id res chain seq x y z
N MET A 1 15.29 -26.00 7.29
CA MET A 1 14.63 -25.58 6.05
C MET A 1 15.46 -24.45 5.47
N THR A 2 16.02 -24.61 4.28
CA THR A 2 16.81 -23.57 3.60
C THR A 2 15.90 -22.39 3.26
N ASP A 3 16.38 -21.16 3.44
CA ASP A 3 15.63 -19.96 3.08
C ASP A 3 15.35 -19.96 1.56
N PRO A 4 14.07 -20.03 1.13
CA PRO A 4 13.71 -20.09 -0.29
C PRO A 4 14.05 -18.81 -1.06
N LEU A 5 14.26 -17.69 -0.36
CA LEU A 5 14.61 -16.40 -0.98
C LEU A 5 16.11 -16.12 -0.98
N GLN A 6 16.93 -16.97 -0.36
CA GLN A 6 18.39 -16.81 -0.30
C GLN A 6 19.04 -16.55 -1.68
N PRO A 7 18.65 -17.24 -2.78
CA PRO A 7 19.24 -16.97 -4.09
C PRO A 7 19.05 -15.53 -4.57
N LEU A 8 17.97 -14.85 -4.16
CA LEU A 8 17.74 -13.44 -4.49
C LEU A 8 18.67 -12.52 -3.69
N VAL A 9 18.92 -12.85 -2.42
CA VAL A 9 19.78 -12.05 -1.53
C VAL A 9 21.24 -12.10 -1.98
N ASP A 10 21.66 -13.21 -2.59
CA ASP A 10 23.03 -13.41 -3.07
C ASP A 10 23.31 -12.76 -4.44
N LEU A 11 22.30 -12.19 -5.08
CA LEU A 11 22.49 -11.38 -6.28
C LEU A 11 23.38 -10.15 -5.96
N PRO A 12 24.29 -9.76 -6.88
CA PRO A 12 25.19 -8.63 -6.66
C PRO A 12 24.46 -7.36 -6.22
N GLY A 13 24.88 -6.77 -5.11
CA GLY A 13 24.33 -5.53 -4.57
C GLY A 13 23.01 -5.64 -3.81
N VAL A 14 22.27 -6.75 -3.91
CA VAL A 14 20.95 -6.89 -3.26
C VAL A 14 21.05 -6.84 -1.74
N ARG A 15 21.99 -7.60 -1.15
CA ARG A 15 22.23 -7.57 0.30
C ARG A 15 22.56 -6.16 0.80
N ALA A 16 23.49 -5.48 0.15
CA ALA A 16 23.89 -4.12 0.53
C ALA A 16 22.73 -3.11 0.41
N ALA A 17 21.92 -3.20 -0.65
CA ALA A 17 20.74 -2.36 -0.82
C ALA A 17 19.67 -2.64 0.24
N ALA A 18 19.43 -3.90 0.57
CA ALA A 18 18.49 -4.30 1.61
C ALA A 18 18.95 -3.84 3.01
N ASP A 19 20.24 -3.94 3.30
CA ASP A 19 20.82 -3.47 4.57
C ASP A 19 20.69 -1.94 4.68
N HIS A 20 21.04 -1.20 3.62
CA HIS A 20 20.86 0.26 3.59
C HIS A 20 19.39 0.67 3.76
N ALA A 21 18.46 -0.01 3.11
CA ALA A 21 17.03 0.23 3.28
C ALA A 21 16.58 -0.04 4.72
N ARG A 22 17.06 -1.11 5.36
CA ARG A 22 16.76 -1.43 6.76
C ARG A 22 17.26 -0.34 7.69
N ASP A 23 18.47 0.16 7.48
CA ASP A 23 19.06 1.23 8.29
C ASP A 23 18.25 2.53 8.16
N ALA A 24 17.91 2.92 6.93
CA ALA A 24 17.08 4.11 6.67
C ALA A 24 15.68 3.99 7.30
N LEU A 25 15.03 2.83 7.19
CA LEU A 25 13.74 2.57 7.85
C LEU A 25 13.88 2.63 9.37
N GLY A 26 14.99 2.12 9.92
CA GLY A 26 15.31 2.20 11.35
C GLY A 26 15.42 3.64 11.85
N GLU A 27 16.10 4.51 11.09
CA GLU A 27 16.21 5.94 11.41
C GLU A 27 14.84 6.64 11.37
N VAL A 28 14.04 6.38 10.34
CA VAL A 28 12.67 6.90 10.23
C VAL A 28 11.82 6.44 11.42
N HIS A 29 11.89 5.16 11.79
CA HIS A 29 11.13 4.62 12.91
C HIS A 29 11.55 5.25 14.26
N ARG A 30 12.85 5.48 14.47
CA ARG A 30 13.39 6.09 15.71
C ARG A 30 13.19 7.60 15.78
N HIS A 31 12.86 8.26 14.67
CA HIS A 31 12.63 9.69 14.62
C HIS A 31 11.56 10.14 15.64
N LYS A 32 11.80 11.27 16.32
CA LYS A 32 10.93 11.74 17.42
C LYS A 32 9.45 11.86 17.02
N THR A 33 9.19 12.33 15.80
CA THR A 33 7.83 12.42 15.24
C THR A 33 7.16 11.05 15.14
N ASN A 34 7.87 10.02 14.69
CA ASN A 34 7.35 8.66 14.58
C ASN A 34 7.30 7.91 15.91
N ARG A 35 7.99 8.39 16.95
CA ARG A 35 7.86 7.80 18.29
C ARG A 35 6.62 8.28 19.06
N ARG A 36 6.05 9.44 18.72
CA ARG A 36 4.98 10.09 19.50
C ARG A 36 3.76 10.55 18.69
N GLY A 37 3.94 10.79 17.40
CA GLY A 37 2.92 11.30 16.47
C GLY A 37 2.87 10.50 15.18
N TRP A 38 3.19 9.20 15.24
CA TRP A 38 3.23 8.32 14.08
C TRP A 38 1.94 8.24 13.26
N PRO A 39 0.72 8.42 13.81
CA PRO A 39 -0.49 8.33 12.99
C PRO A 39 -0.52 9.35 11.84
N THR A 40 -0.04 10.58 12.06
CA THR A 40 0.01 11.61 11.01
C THR A 40 0.98 11.24 9.90
N THR A 41 2.19 10.82 10.26
CA THR A 41 3.22 10.44 9.29
C THR A 41 2.89 9.14 8.56
N ALA A 42 2.18 8.21 9.22
CA ALA A 42 1.68 6.99 8.59
C ALA A 42 0.59 7.32 7.57
N ALA A 43 -0.38 8.18 7.93
CA ALA A 43 -1.41 8.63 7.00
C ALA A 43 -0.80 9.34 5.79
N GLU A 44 0.18 10.23 5.98
CA GLU A 44 0.89 10.85 4.85
C GLU A 44 1.64 9.81 4.00
N ALA A 45 2.29 8.82 4.61
CA ALA A 45 2.98 7.75 3.90
C ALA A 45 2.00 6.89 3.09
N ALA A 46 0.82 6.59 3.63
CA ALA A 46 -0.25 5.87 2.96
C ALA A 46 -0.76 6.64 1.73
N VAL A 47 -0.97 7.96 1.86
CA VAL A 47 -1.36 8.81 0.72
C VAL A 47 -0.26 8.87 -0.35
N ARG A 48 1.02 8.99 0.05
CA ARG A 48 2.16 8.95 -0.90
C ARG A 48 2.26 7.61 -1.61
N ALA A 49 2.05 6.50 -0.89
CA ALA A 49 2.04 5.16 -1.46
C ALA A 49 0.89 4.99 -2.47
N ALA A 50 -0.33 5.43 -2.13
CA ALA A 50 -1.47 5.41 -3.03
C ALA A 50 -1.20 6.18 -4.33
N ARG A 51 -0.63 7.38 -4.24
CA ARG A 51 -0.24 8.18 -5.42
C ARG A 51 0.82 7.49 -6.26
N ALA A 52 1.82 6.86 -5.64
CA ALA A 52 2.83 6.10 -6.35
C ALA A 52 2.23 4.89 -7.08
N SER A 53 1.34 4.14 -6.42
CA SER A 53 0.59 3.04 -7.04
C SER A 53 -0.28 3.50 -8.20
N ALA A 54 -0.98 4.63 -8.05
CA ALA A 54 -1.79 5.20 -9.12
C ALA A 54 -0.92 5.58 -10.34
N SER A 55 0.22 6.24 -10.10
CA SER A 55 1.18 6.57 -11.16
C SER A 55 1.70 5.34 -11.90
N LEU A 56 2.02 4.26 -11.19
CA LEU A 56 2.43 2.99 -11.82
C LEU A 56 1.33 2.36 -12.66
N ALA A 57 0.06 2.59 -12.31
CA ALA A 57 -1.11 2.11 -13.04
C ALA A 57 -1.58 3.08 -14.15
N GLY A 58 -0.86 4.18 -14.41
CA GLY A 58 -1.21 5.17 -15.44
C GLY A 58 -2.19 6.25 -14.98
N GLY A 59 -2.51 6.31 -13.69
CA GLY A 59 -3.31 7.37 -13.07
C GLY A 59 -2.50 8.61 -12.67
N THR A 60 -3.21 9.62 -12.19
CA THR A 60 -2.66 10.87 -11.65
C THR A 60 -2.17 10.72 -10.20
N THR A 61 -1.24 11.58 -9.82
CA THR A 61 -0.81 11.75 -8.42
C THR A 61 -1.50 12.94 -7.73
N GLU A 62 -2.24 13.75 -8.49
CA GLU A 62 -2.90 14.96 -8.01
C GLU A 62 -4.27 14.66 -7.43
N LEU A 63 -4.56 15.18 -6.24
CA LEU A 63 -5.89 15.09 -5.66
C LEU A 63 -6.84 16.02 -6.41
N PRO A 64 -8.11 15.62 -6.63
CA PRO A 64 -9.09 16.52 -7.22
C PRO A 64 -9.32 17.74 -6.33
N ALA A 65 -9.68 18.86 -6.95
CA ALA A 65 -10.21 19.99 -6.21
C ALA A 65 -11.51 19.59 -5.48
N GLU A 66 -11.82 20.31 -4.41
CA GLU A 66 -13.04 20.05 -3.63
C GLU A 66 -14.29 20.08 -4.52
N GLY A 67 -15.11 19.03 -4.42
CA GLY A 67 -16.34 18.88 -5.22
C GLY A 67 -16.14 18.35 -6.65
N MET A 68 -14.89 18.13 -7.09
CA MET A 68 -14.60 17.56 -8.42
C MET A 68 -14.43 16.04 -8.36
N ALA A 69 -14.87 15.36 -9.41
CA ALA A 69 -14.55 13.95 -9.61
C ALA A 69 -13.03 13.81 -9.83
N GLY A 70 -12.40 12.91 -9.07
CA GLY A 70 -10.99 12.57 -9.24
C GLY A 70 -10.78 11.48 -10.27
N ASP A 71 -9.51 11.21 -10.57
CA ASP A 71 -9.12 10.02 -11.33
C ASP A 71 -9.53 8.75 -10.57
N PRO A 72 -10.32 7.85 -11.19
CA PRO A 72 -10.77 6.62 -10.56
C PRO A 72 -9.61 5.70 -10.15
N ILE A 73 -8.46 5.74 -10.84
CA ILE A 73 -7.28 4.94 -10.48
C ILE A 73 -6.70 5.43 -9.14
N LEU A 74 -6.56 6.75 -8.97
CA LEU A 74 -6.10 7.33 -7.70
C LEU A 74 -7.11 7.08 -6.58
N ALA A 75 -8.41 7.20 -6.86
CA ALA A 75 -9.46 6.93 -5.88
C ALA A 75 -9.42 5.47 -5.40
N GLY A 76 -9.25 4.51 -6.31
CA GLY A 76 -9.08 3.09 -5.98
C GLY A 76 -7.81 2.82 -5.16
N ALA A 77 -6.69 3.41 -5.54
CA ALA A 77 -5.43 3.28 -4.79
C ALA A 77 -5.54 3.83 -3.35
N LEU A 78 -6.25 4.95 -3.15
CA LEU A 78 -6.52 5.52 -1.81
C LEU A 78 -7.42 4.62 -0.97
N ARG A 79 -8.43 3.98 -1.57
CA ARG A 79 -9.30 3.01 -0.88
C ARG A 79 -8.51 1.77 -0.44
N VAL A 80 -7.62 1.27 -1.29
CA VAL A 80 -6.68 0.19 -0.94
C VAL A 80 -5.76 0.61 0.21
N ALA A 81 -5.15 1.80 0.14
CA ALA A 81 -4.27 2.29 1.21
C ALA A 81 -5.01 2.38 2.56
N GLN A 82 -6.25 2.90 2.58
CA GLN A 82 -7.08 2.92 3.79
C GLN A 82 -7.39 1.54 4.37
N ALA A 83 -7.59 0.54 3.51
CA ALA A 83 -7.82 -0.84 3.96
C ALA A 83 -6.56 -1.52 4.55
N LEU A 84 -5.39 -0.92 4.33
CA LEU A 84 -4.08 -1.43 4.75
C LEU A 84 -3.40 -0.56 5.82
N ASP A 85 -4.03 0.54 6.26
CA ASP A 85 -3.45 1.48 7.22
C ASP A 85 -4.14 1.42 8.59
N GLY A 86 -3.41 1.86 9.62
CA GLY A 86 -3.88 2.05 10.99
C GLY A 86 -4.70 0.88 11.54
N ASP A 87 -5.90 1.19 12.01
CA ASP A 87 -6.79 0.25 12.69
C ASP A 87 -7.41 -0.81 11.75
N SER A 88 -7.35 -0.61 10.43
CA SER A 88 -7.85 -1.57 9.44
C SER A 88 -6.89 -2.73 9.20
N LEU A 89 -5.59 -2.51 9.42
CA LEU A 89 -4.54 -3.49 9.12
C LEU A 89 -4.68 -4.80 9.90
N PRO A 90 -4.97 -4.81 11.22
CA PRO A 90 -5.15 -6.07 11.97
C PRO A 90 -6.28 -6.95 11.43
N LEU A 91 -7.37 -6.35 10.95
CA LEU A 91 -8.48 -7.08 10.32
C LEU A 91 -8.05 -7.68 8.98
N MET A 92 -7.33 -6.91 8.16
CA MET A 92 -6.80 -7.40 6.89
C MET A 92 -5.81 -8.54 7.13
N GLU A 93 -4.88 -8.40 8.07
CA GLU A 93 -3.90 -9.42 8.43
C GLU A 93 -4.58 -10.72 8.91
N SER A 94 -5.57 -10.60 9.79
CA SER A 94 -6.37 -11.74 10.27
C SER A 94 -7.10 -12.45 9.14
N THR A 95 -7.66 -11.70 8.19
CA THR A 95 -8.32 -12.25 7.01
C THR A 95 -7.30 -12.92 6.09
N TRP A 96 -6.17 -12.28 5.82
CA TRP A 96 -5.11 -12.83 4.97
C TRP A 96 -4.59 -14.18 5.46
N LYS A 97 -4.35 -14.31 6.78
CA LYS A 97 -3.87 -15.57 7.39
C LYS A 97 -4.85 -16.73 7.26
N ARG A 98 -6.17 -16.45 7.21
CA ARG A 98 -7.22 -17.48 7.19
C ARG A 98 -7.81 -17.72 5.79
N ALA A 99 -7.92 -16.66 4.99
CA ALA A 99 -8.61 -16.61 3.71
C ALA A 99 -7.91 -15.58 2.77
N PRO A 100 -6.69 -15.87 2.28
CA PRO A 100 -5.90 -14.91 1.49
C PRO A 100 -6.60 -14.51 0.19
N LEU A 101 -7.33 -15.43 -0.46
CA LEU A 101 -8.11 -15.11 -1.66
C LEU A 101 -9.23 -14.10 -1.38
N GLN A 102 -9.85 -14.16 -0.20
CA GLN A 102 -10.87 -13.17 0.21
C GLN A 102 -10.26 -11.80 0.45
N ALA A 103 -9.07 -11.74 1.06
CA ALA A 103 -8.33 -10.49 1.23
C ALA A 103 -7.97 -9.87 -0.14
N LEU A 104 -7.47 -10.68 -1.07
CA LEU A 104 -7.16 -10.24 -2.44
C LEU A 104 -8.40 -9.77 -3.19
N ALA A 105 -9.52 -10.50 -3.11
CA ALA A 105 -10.78 -10.11 -3.73
C ALA A 105 -11.28 -8.76 -3.19
N ARG A 106 -11.22 -8.55 -1.86
CA ARG A 106 -11.57 -7.26 -1.26
C ARG A 106 -10.68 -6.13 -1.78
N LEU A 107 -9.37 -6.34 -1.86
CA LEU A 107 -8.45 -5.32 -2.39
C LEU A 107 -8.72 -5.02 -3.87
N HIS A 108 -9.07 -6.04 -4.67
CA HIS A 108 -9.47 -5.88 -6.06
C HIS A 108 -10.73 -5.00 -6.19
N LEU A 109 -11.80 -5.33 -5.46
CA LEU A 109 -13.04 -4.52 -5.45
C LEU A 109 -12.75 -3.06 -5.05
N LEU A 110 -11.91 -2.86 -4.03
CA LEU A 110 -11.51 -1.51 -3.60
C LEU A 110 -10.64 -0.78 -4.63
N ALA A 111 -9.85 -1.46 -5.44
CA ALA A 111 -9.08 -0.83 -6.49
C ALA A 111 -9.96 -0.48 -7.71
N ALA A 112 -10.95 -1.33 -8.01
CA ALA A 112 -11.64 -1.32 -9.30
C ALA A 112 -13.05 -0.71 -9.29
N ALA A 113 -13.63 -0.36 -8.14
CA ALA A 113 -15.05 0.03 -8.08
C ALA A 113 -15.49 1.18 -9.01
N ASP A 114 -14.57 2.07 -9.40
CA ASP A 114 -14.87 3.22 -10.27
C ASP A 114 -14.27 3.05 -11.69
N LEU A 115 -13.72 1.87 -11.99
CA LEU A 115 -13.10 1.55 -13.28
C LEU A 115 -14.04 0.82 -14.23
N VAL A 116 -15.20 0.39 -13.74
CA VAL A 116 -16.23 -0.31 -14.52
C VAL A 116 -17.57 0.38 -14.35
N GLU A 117 -18.40 0.36 -15.39
CA GLU A 117 -19.77 0.88 -15.34
C GLU A 117 -20.72 -0.08 -14.63
N ASP A 118 -20.44 -1.38 -14.75
CA ASP A 118 -21.22 -2.48 -14.18
C ASP A 118 -20.42 -3.21 -13.11
N ALA A 119 -20.91 -3.21 -11.88
CA ALA A 119 -20.25 -3.84 -10.73
C ALA A 119 -20.12 -5.36 -10.88
N ASP A 120 -21.00 -6.01 -11.66
CA ASP A 120 -20.93 -7.46 -11.91
C ASP A 120 -19.66 -7.85 -12.70
N GLN A 121 -18.97 -6.88 -13.32
CA GLN A 121 -17.69 -7.10 -14.01
C GLN A 121 -16.49 -7.25 -13.07
N LEU A 122 -16.66 -6.99 -11.77
CA LEU A 122 -15.58 -7.05 -10.78
C LEU A 122 -15.32 -8.46 -10.20
N GLY A 123 -16.14 -9.44 -10.60
CA GLY A 123 -16.00 -10.85 -10.20
C GLY A 123 -16.83 -11.25 -8.99
#